data_AF-A0A847A9S0-F1
#
_entry.id   AF-A0A847A9S0-F1
#
_cell.length_a   1.000
_cell.length_b   1.000
_cell.length_c   1.000
_cell.angle_alpha   90.00
_cell.angle_beta   90.00
_cell.angle_gamma   90.00
#
_symmetry.space_group_name_H-M   'P 1'
#
loop_
_entity.id
_entity.type
_entity.pdbx_description
1 polymer ?
#
loop_
_entity_poly.entity_id
_entity_poly.type
_entity_poly.pdbx_seq_one_letter_code
_entity_poly.pdbx_strand_id
1 'polypeptide(L)'
;MTIKPFQPARLQDLCAPSPRKGEYVLERRFAEVYASARGIGLDFSGLLDELREWSRASGIRRHGDSFSFGGKAGGREYRGTATRFRDELSILIHTPGEGRRRYIVPALWSDYSWLVLYQEPLSGEWRSWPGAFREPHLQEGDKTTEREAREGFDWICRRPVISRARLYQGENLVTEYFARRRG
;
A
#
# COMPACT_ATOMS: atom_id res chain seq x y z
N MET A 1 -25.15 10.85 -3.77
CA MET A 1 -24.61 10.29 -2.50
C MET A 1 -23.52 11.21 -2.00
N THR A 2 -23.69 11.79 -0.81
CA THR A 2 -22.71 12.67 -0.16
C THR A 2 -21.62 11.79 0.47
N ILE A 3 -20.36 11.97 0.06
CA ILE A 3 -19.22 11.24 0.63
C ILE A 3 -19.24 11.46 2.15
N LYS A 4 -19.22 10.40 2.97
CA LYS A 4 -19.13 10.55 4.43
C LYS A 4 -17.87 11.35 4.75
N PRO A 5 -17.95 12.42 5.56
CA PRO A 5 -16.78 13.20 5.92
C PRO A 5 -15.80 12.30 6.66
N PHE A 6 -14.58 12.22 6.14
CA PHE A 6 -13.47 11.60 6.85
C PHE A 6 -13.26 12.35 8.17
N GLN A 7 -13.10 11.62 9.28
CA GLN A 7 -12.88 12.22 10.59
C GLN A 7 -11.41 12.06 11.01
N PRO A 8 -10.58 13.13 10.88
CA PRO A 8 -9.17 13.10 11.24
C PRO A 8 -8.88 12.64 12.67
N ALA A 9 -9.81 12.91 13.59
CA ALA A 9 -9.69 12.56 15.00
C ALA A 9 -9.50 11.06 15.24
N ARG A 10 -10.13 10.19 14.43
CA ARG A 10 -9.98 8.72 14.58
C ARG A 10 -8.56 8.23 14.25
N LEU A 11 -7.87 8.86 13.29
CA LEU A 11 -6.47 8.51 12.99
C LEU A 11 -5.47 9.15 13.96
N GLN A 12 -5.79 10.33 14.49
CA GLN A 12 -4.88 11.01 15.42
C GLN A 12 -4.53 10.15 16.65
N ASP A 13 -5.50 9.42 17.17
CA ASP A 13 -5.34 8.59 18.36
C ASP A 13 -4.73 7.22 18.08
N LEU A 14 -5.04 6.65 16.90
CA LEU A 14 -4.66 5.28 16.55
C LEU A 14 -3.32 5.19 15.81
N CYS A 15 -2.77 6.30 15.33
CA CYS A 15 -1.48 6.30 14.63
C CYS A 15 -0.30 6.57 15.59
N ALA A 16 0.75 5.78 15.43
CA ALA A 16 2.03 5.99 16.10
C ALA A 16 2.77 7.19 15.48
N PRO A 17 3.52 8.00 16.24
CA PRO A 17 4.41 9.00 15.68
C PRO A 17 5.55 8.34 14.88
N SER A 18 5.85 8.87 13.70
CA SER A 18 7.03 8.50 12.89
C SER A 18 8.28 9.27 13.33
N PRO A 19 9.51 8.78 13.04
CA PRO A 19 10.74 9.57 13.19
C PRO A 19 10.72 10.92 12.46
N ARG A 20 9.89 11.07 11.41
CA ARG A 20 9.71 12.32 10.68
C ARG A 20 8.65 13.18 11.37
N LYS A 21 9.02 14.43 11.70
CA LYS A 21 8.13 15.37 12.38
C LYS A 21 6.84 15.60 11.59
N GLY A 22 5.70 15.38 12.24
CA GLY A 22 4.38 15.56 11.67
C GLY A 22 3.89 14.38 10.83
N GLU A 23 4.64 13.28 10.74
CA GLU A 23 4.18 12.03 10.15
C GLU A 23 3.74 11.04 11.24
N TYR A 24 2.68 10.30 10.96
CA TYR A 24 2.06 9.34 11.86
C TYR A 24 1.68 8.08 11.07
N VAL A 25 1.89 6.89 11.62
CA VAL A 25 1.67 5.61 10.93
C VAL A 25 0.61 4.81 11.66
N LEU A 26 -0.38 4.29 10.92
CA LEU A 26 -1.40 3.40 11.47
C LEU A 26 -0.83 1.97 11.60
N GLU A 27 -0.07 1.75 12.67
CA GLU A 27 0.47 0.43 12.99
C GLU A 27 -0.52 -0.37 13.83
N ARG A 28 -0.79 -1.61 13.42
CA ARG A 28 -1.75 -2.50 14.10
C ARG A 28 -1.46 -2.64 15.60
N ARG A 29 -0.23 -3.01 15.94
CA ARG A 29 0.17 -3.25 17.33
C ARG A 29 0.02 -2.00 18.19
N PHE A 30 0.38 -0.83 17.66
CA PHE A 30 0.21 0.44 18.36
C PHE A 30 -1.27 0.76 18.58
N ALA A 31 -2.09 0.65 17.53
CA ALA A 31 -3.52 0.93 17.59
C ALA A 31 -4.24 0.01 18.58
N GLU A 32 -3.93 -1.28 18.57
CA GLU A 32 -4.48 -2.29 19.50
C GLU A 32 -4.10 -1.98 20.96
N VAL A 33 -2.83 -1.65 21.23
CA VAL A 33 -2.37 -1.29 22.57
C VAL A 33 -3.05 0.00 23.06
N TYR A 34 -3.10 1.03 22.22
CA TYR A 34 -3.75 2.30 22.56
C TYR A 34 -5.24 2.11 22.86
N ALA A 35 -5.95 1.40 21.98
CA ALA A 35 -7.37 1.13 22.14
C ALA A 35 -7.65 0.33 23.42
N SER A 36 -6.87 -0.72 23.68
CA SER A 36 -6.97 -1.51 24.92
C SER A 36 -6.73 -0.66 26.16
N ALA A 37 -5.72 0.21 26.16
CA ALA A 37 -5.39 1.08 27.30
C ALA A 37 -6.48 2.12 27.60
N ARG A 38 -7.33 2.45 26.63
CA ARG A 38 -8.43 3.42 26.76
C ARG A 38 -9.80 2.76 26.85
N GLY A 39 -9.88 1.42 26.90
CA GLY A 39 -11.15 0.69 26.92
C GLY A 39 -11.97 0.85 25.64
N ILE A 40 -11.33 1.16 24.52
CA ILE A 40 -11.96 1.36 23.22
C ILE A 40 -11.98 0.01 22.50
N GLY A 41 -13.17 -0.46 22.08
CA GLY A 41 -13.28 -1.60 21.17
C GLY A 41 -12.72 -1.24 19.79
N LEU A 42 -11.65 -1.91 19.36
CA LEU A 42 -11.03 -1.70 18.06
C LEU A 42 -11.22 -2.94 17.19
N ASP A 43 -12.01 -2.81 16.14
CA ASP A 43 -11.95 -3.69 14.97
C ASP A 43 -10.99 -3.09 13.94
N PHE A 44 -9.73 -3.53 14.00
CA PHE A 44 -8.69 -3.00 13.10
C PHE A 44 -8.96 -3.34 11.64
N SER A 45 -9.48 -4.54 11.37
CA SER A 45 -9.80 -4.96 9.99
C SER A 45 -10.95 -4.13 9.44
N GLY A 46 -12.01 -3.93 10.24
CA GLY A 46 -13.12 -3.04 9.90
C GLY A 46 -12.70 -1.61 9.65
N LEU A 47 -11.75 -1.06 10.43
CA LEU A 47 -11.15 0.26 10.19
C LEU A 47 -10.47 0.34 8.82
N LEU A 48 -9.69 -0.69 8.44
CA LEU A 48 -9.06 -0.76 7.12
C LEU A 48 -10.09 -0.90 5.99
N ASP A 49 -11.19 -1.61 6.21
CA ASP A 49 -12.29 -1.69 5.24
C ASP A 49 -12.98 -0.31 5.06
N GLU A 50 -13.28 0.40 6.15
CA GLU A 50 -13.84 1.76 6.10
C GLU A 50 -12.94 2.72 5.32
N LEU A 51 -11.63 2.67 5.56
CA LEU A 51 -10.65 3.49 4.84
C LEU A 51 -10.58 3.13 3.35
N ARG A 52 -10.67 1.84 3.00
CA ARG A 52 -10.73 1.39 1.60
C ARG A 52 -12.00 1.87 0.91
N GLU A 53 -13.15 1.73 1.55
CA GLU A 53 -14.44 2.18 1.01
C GLU A 53 -14.45 3.69 0.81
N TRP A 54 -13.99 4.45 1.82
CA TRP A 54 -13.88 5.90 1.72
C TRP A 54 -12.97 6.32 0.57
N SER A 55 -11.82 5.66 0.41
CA SER A 55 -10.88 5.93 -0.68
C SER A 55 -11.53 5.67 -2.04
N ARG A 56 -12.21 4.52 -2.21
CA ARG A 56 -12.92 4.17 -3.45
C ARG A 56 -14.04 5.15 -3.79
N ALA A 57 -14.81 5.58 -2.78
CA ALA A 57 -15.88 6.57 -2.93
C ALA A 57 -15.34 7.96 -3.30
N SER A 58 -14.13 8.27 -2.84
CA SER A 58 -13.39 9.50 -3.15
C SER A 58 -12.65 9.47 -4.49
N GLY A 59 -12.75 8.36 -5.24
CA GLY A 59 -12.07 8.19 -6.53
C GLY A 59 -10.62 7.72 -6.45
N ILE A 60 -10.09 7.44 -5.25
CA ILE A 60 -8.75 6.90 -5.06
C ILE A 60 -8.78 5.39 -5.29
N ARG A 61 -8.39 4.94 -6.48
CA ARG A 61 -8.47 3.52 -6.88
C ARG A 61 -7.15 2.94 -7.33
N ARG A 62 -6.23 3.74 -7.86
CA ARG A 62 -4.94 3.32 -8.43
C ARG A 62 -3.81 4.09 -7.79
N HIS A 63 -2.59 3.57 -7.93
CA HIS A 63 -1.40 4.31 -7.54
C HIS A 63 -1.36 5.68 -8.22
N GLY A 64 -1.07 6.72 -7.44
CA GLY A 64 -1.01 8.10 -7.89
C GLY A 64 -2.35 8.84 -7.81
N ASP A 65 -3.47 8.12 -7.66
CA ASP A 65 -4.77 8.77 -7.48
C ASP A 65 -4.78 9.59 -6.19
N SER A 66 -5.38 10.77 -6.28
CA SER A 66 -5.41 11.74 -5.20
C SER A 66 -6.78 12.41 -5.11
N PHE A 67 -7.21 12.71 -3.90
CA PHE A 67 -8.46 13.38 -3.61
C PHE A 67 -8.24 14.48 -2.57
N SER A 68 -8.69 15.69 -2.88
CA SER A 68 -8.71 16.80 -1.93
C SER A 68 -10.04 16.85 -1.19
N PHE A 69 -9.97 17.02 0.12
CA PHE A 69 -11.11 17.11 1.01
C PHE A 69 -10.93 18.25 2.02
N GLY A 70 -12.01 18.60 2.70
CA GLY A 70 -11.97 19.60 3.75
C GLY A 70 -13.25 19.55 4.57
N GLY A 71 -13.24 20.27 5.68
CA GLY A 71 -14.40 20.31 6.56
C GLY A 71 -14.14 21.16 7.80
N LYS A 72 -15.02 21.00 8.79
CA LYS A 72 -14.87 21.61 10.11
C LYS A 72 -14.83 20.51 11.18
N ALA A 73 -13.86 20.57 12.08
CA ALA A 73 -13.73 19.68 13.23
C ALA A 73 -13.46 20.53 14.49
N GLY A 74 -14.25 20.35 15.56
CA GLY A 74 -14.12 21.17 16.76
C GLY A 74 -14.23 22.69 16.50
N GLY A 75 -15.05 23.09 15.52
CA GLY A 75 -15.20 24.49 15.11
C GLY A 75 -14.08 25.05 14.23
N ARG A 76 -13.01 24.28 13.98
CA ARG A 76 -11.87 24.69 13.14
C ARG A 76 -11.98 24.12 11.75
N GLU A 77 -11.68 24.95 10.74
CA GLU A 77 -11.57 24.48 9.37
C GLU A 77 -10.30 23.66 9.17
N TYR A 78 -10.40 22.62 8.36
CA TYR A 78 -9.26 21.85 7.90
C TYR A 78 -9.36 21.58 6.41
N ARG A 79 -8.19 21.40 5.78
CA ARG A 79 -8.05 20.92 4.40
C ARG A 79 -7.15 19.71 4.40
N GLY A 80 -7.39 18.78 3.50
CA GLY A 80 -6.55 17.61 3.37
C GLY A 80 -6.49 17.07 1.95
N THR A 81 -5.50 16.22 1.75
CA THR A 81 -5.31 15.46 0.52
C THR A 81 -5.05 14.02 0.90
N ALA A 82 -5.77 13.11 0.29
CA ALA A 82 -5.51 11.68 0.39
C ALA A 82 -4.94 11.19 -0.94
N THR A 83 -3.86 10.43 -0.89
CA THR A 83 -3.15 9.94 -2.07
C THR A 83 -2.79 8.47 -1.88
N ARG A 84 -3.02 7.65 -2.89
CA ARG A 84 -2.62 6.25 -2.90
C ARG A 84 -1.20 6.07 -3.45
N PHE A 85 -0.31 5.49 -2.66
CA PHE A 85 1.01 5.05 -3.05
C PHE A 85 1.07 3.52 -3.00
N ARG A 86 0.87 2.82 -4.12
CA ARG A 86 0.77 1.35 -4.17
C ARG A 86 -0.30 0.81 -3.21
N ASP A 87 0.07 0.08 -2.16
CA ASP A 87 -0.83 -0.40 -1.09
C ASP A 87 -0.99 0.59 0.07
N GLU A 88 -0.22 1.68 0.10
CA GLU A 88 -0.29 2.70 1.14
C GLU A 88 -1.29 3.81 0.79
N LEU A 89 -2.09 4.21 1.77
CA LEU A 89 -2.84 5.46 1.74
C LEU A 89 -2.12 6.53 2.58
N SER A 90 -1.73 7.62 1.93
CA SER A 90 -1.17 8.80 2.58
C SER A 90 -2.22 9.90 2.69
N ILE A 91 -2.53 10.35 3.91
CA ILE A 91 -3.53 11.37 4.21
C ILE A 91 -2.83 12.57 4.83
N LEU A 92 -2.65 13.65 4.07
CA LEU A 92 -2.11 14.91 4.55
C LEU A 92 -3.26 15.82 4.99
N ILE A 93 -3.19 16.35 6.21
CA ILE A 93 -4.17 17.28 6.78
C ILE A 93 -3.45 18.54 7.22
N HIS A 94 -4.05 19.67 6.88
CA HIS A 94 -3.62 20.99 7.27
C HIS A 94 -4.75 21.70 8.02
N THR A 95 -4.46 22.08 9.26
CA THR A 95 -5.33 22.88 10.11
C THR A 95 -4.63 24.21 10.38
N PRO A 96 -5.26 25.36 10.07
CA PRO A 96 -4.69 26.67 10.36
C PRO A 96 -4.29 26.80 11.83
N GLY A 97 -3.05 27.23 12.09
CA GLY A 97 -2.51 27.38 13.45
C GLY A 97 -1.93 26.10 14.08
N GLU A 98 -2.25 24.90 13.58
CA GLU A 98 -1.69 23.63 14.09
C GLU A 98 -0.65 23.00 13.16
N GLY A 99 -0.58 23.45 11.91
CA GLY A 99 0.38 22.99 10.92
C GLY A 99 -0.12 21.78 10.11
N ARG A 100 0.83 21.02 9.56
CA ARG A 100 0.58 19.87 8.69
C ARG A 100 0.81 18.56 9.46
N ARG A 101 -0.12 17.63 9.34
CA ARG A 101 0.00 16.25 9.82
C ARG A 101 -0.24 15.30 8.67
N ARG A 102 0.64 14.32 8.49
CA ARG A 102 0.50 13.26 7.49
C ARG A 102 0.26 11.95 8.21
N TYR A 103 -0.84 11.29 7.89
CA TYR A 103 -1.16 9.95 8.34
C TYR A 103 -0.86 8.96 7.23
N ILE A 104 -0.13 7.90 7.57
CA ILE A 104 0.30 6.85 6.66
C ILE A 104 -0.43 5.57 7.07
N VAL A 105 -1.19 5.00 6.15
CA VAL A 105 -1.88 3.73 6.34
C VAL A 105 -1.21 2.70 5.42
N PRO A 106 -0.22 1.95 5.91
CA PRO A 106 0.49 0.97 5.11
C PRO A 106 -0.41 -0.24 4.81
N ALA A 107 -0.13 -0.94 3.71
CA ALA A 107 -0.81 -2.19 3.34
C ALA A 107 -2.35 -2.11 3.32
N LEU A 108 -2.94 -0.92 3.12
CA LEU A 108 -4.39 -0.72 3.08
C LEU A 108 -5.02 -1.55 1.98
N TRP A 109 -4.37 -1.60 0.82
CA TRP A 109 -4.74 -2.49 -0.28
C TRP A 109 -3.64 -3.53 -0.43
N SER A 110 -3.65 -4.54 0.43
CA SER A 110 -2.74 -5.69 0.39
C SER A 110 -2.66 -6.42 -0.97
N ASP A 111 -3.43 -6.00 -1.98
CA ASP A 111 -3.24 -6.38 -3.38
C ASP A 111 -1.85 -6.01 -3.91
N TYR A 112 -1.20 -4.91 -3.49
CA TYR A 112 0.22 -4.63 -3.87
C TYR A 112 1.25 -5.44 -3.05
N SER A 113 1.01 -6.72 -2.84
CA SER A 113 1.96 -7.66 -2.23
C SER A 113 2.54 -8.66 -3.24
N TRP A 114 2.08 -8.64 -4.50
CA TRP A 114 2.52 -9.61 -5.49
C TRP A 114 3.78 -9.14 -6.21
N LEU A 115 4.68 -10.06 -6.51
CA LEU A 115 5.97 -9.77 -7.10
C LEU A 115 6.34 -10.83 -8.13
N VAL A 116 6.81 -10.40 -9.31
CA VAL A 116 7.26 -11.28 -10.39
C VAL A 116 8.78 -11.20 -10.50
N LEU A 117 9.45 -12.35 -10.38
CA LEU A 117 10.89 -12.46 -10.58
C LEU A 117 11.20 -13.28 -11.82
N TYR A 118 12.29 -12.96 -12.50
CA TYR A 118 12.81 -13.77 -13.59
C TYR A 118 14.31 -13.93 -13.48
N GLN A 119 14.83 -15.04 -13.98
CA GLN A 119 16.26 -15.23 -14.08
C GLN A 119 16.78 -14.57 -15.36
N GLU A 120 17.68 -13.61 -15.21
CA GLU A 120 18.31 -12.91 -16.32
C GLU A 120 19.16 -13.90 -17.14
N PRO A 121 19.02 -13.95 -18.47
CA PRO A 121 19.53 -15.08 -19.27
C PRO A 121 21.06 -15.23 -19.29
N LEU A 122 21.80 -14.13 -19.14
CA LEU A 122 23.26 -14.12 -19.34
C LEU A 122 24.01 -14.28 -18.02
N SER A 123 23.54 -13.60 -16.99
CA SER A 123 24.15 -13.57 -15.65
C SER A 123 23.59 -14.65 -14.72
N GLY A 124 22.38 -15.15 -14.99
CA GLY A 124 21.68 -16.03 -14.06
C GLY A 124 21.17 -15.33 -12.79
N GLU A 125 21.27 -13.99 -12.70
CA GLU A 125 20.77 -13.19 -11.58
C GLU A 125 19.23 -13.14 -11.59
N TRP A 126 18.61 -13.11 -10.40
CA TRP A 126 17.17 -12.85 -10.30
C TRP A 126 16.88 -11.36 -10.42
N ARG A 127 15.91 -11.00 -11.26
CA ARG A 127 15.44 -9.63 -11.47
C ARG A 127 13.95 -9.51 -11.21
N SER A 128 13.50 -8.39 -10.66
CA SER A 128 12.07 -8.09 -10.56
C SER A 128 11.49 -7.61 -11.90
N TRP A 129 10.18 -7.72 -12.07
CA TRP A 129 9.44 -7.09 -13.15
C TRP A 129 8.43 -6.09 -12.55
N PRO A 130 8.24 -4.91 -13.17
CA PRO A 130 8.81 -4.46 -14.44
C PRO A 130 10.17 -3.73 -14.34
N GLY A 131 10.63 -3.34 -13.15
CA GLY A 131 11.79 -2.47 -12.94
C GLY A 131 13.17 -3.13 -13.10
N ALA A 132 13.26 -4.46 -13.23
CA ALA A 132 14.52 -5.21 -13.44
C ALA A 132 15.57 -5.06 -12.32
N PHE A 133 15.13 -4.89 -11.07
CA PHE A 133 16.01 -4.70 -9.91
C PHE A 133 16.78 -5.98 -9.54
N ARG A 134 18.05 -5.85 -9.15
CA ARG A 134 18.98 -6.97 -8.83
C ARG A 134 18.65 -7.74 -7.55
N GLU A 135 18.02 -7.08 -6.58
CA GLU A 135 17.69 -7.66 -5.27
C GLU A 135 16.18 -7.60 -5.03
N PRO A 136 15.40 -8.39 -5.78
CA PRO A 136 13.96 -8.23 -5.83
C PRO A 136 13.24 -8.45 -4.49
N HIS A 137 13.78 -9.31 -3.63
CA HIS A 137 13.22 -9.64 -2.31
C HIS A 137 13.34 -8.48 -1.31
N LEU A 138 14.12 -7.45 -1.62
CA LEU A 138 14.30 -6.26 -0.79
C LEU A 138 13.57 -5.02 -1.34
N GLN A 139 12.91 -5.11 -2.50
CA GLN A 139 12.39 -3.93 -3.18
C GLN A 139 10.87 -3.91 -3.28
N GLU A 140 10.27 -2.96 -2.55
CA GLU A 140 8.85 -2.61 -2.66
C GLU A 140 8.50 -1.95 -4.01
N GLY A 141 9.50 -1.60 -4.81
CA GLY A 141 9.43 -0.90 -6.09
C GLY A 141 8.46 -1.52 -7.11
N ASP A 142 8.51 -2.84 -7.21
CA ASP A 142 7.81 -3.62 -8.24
C ASP A 142 6.68 -4.48 -7.67
N LYS A 143 6.40 -4.36 -6.36
CA LYS A 143 5.22 -4.99 -5.79
C LYS A 143 3.97 -4.41 -6.44
N THR A 144 3.07 -5.28 -6.89
CA THR A 144 1.86 -4.90 -7.62
C THR A 144 0.67 -5.80 -7.25
N THR A 145 -0.50 -5.50 -7.79
CA THR A 145 -1.74 -6.27 -7.69
C THR A 145 -1.58 -7.69 -8.21
N GLU A 146 -2.37 -8.64 -7.69
CA GLU A 146 -2.41 -10.02 -8.20
C GLU A 146 -2.60 -10.09 -9.72
N ARG A 147 -3.56 -9.31 -10.23
CA ARG A 147 -3.90 -9.28 -11.66
C ARG A 147 -2.69 -8.89 -12.51
N GLU A 148 -2.04 -7.78 -12.16
CA GLU A 148 -0.87 -7.28 -12.90
C GLU A 148 0.33 -8.22 -12.76
N ALA A 149 0.53 -8.81 -11.58
CA ALA A 149 1.60 -9.77 -11.37
C ALA A 149 1.38 -11.06 -12.17
N ARG A 150 0.14 -11.56 -12.27
CA ARG A 150 -0.18 -12.73 -13.12
C ARG A 150 0.01 -12.41 -14.60
N GLU A 151 -0.47 -11.26 -15.07
CA GLU A 151 -0.26 -10.79 -16.45
C GLU A 151 1.23 -10.66 -16.77
N GLY A 152 2.01 -10.05 -15.88
CA GLY A 152 3.46 -9.90 -16.01
C GLY A 152 4.20 -11.23 -15.96
N PHE A 153 3.82 -12.14 -15.07
CA PHE A 153 4.38 -13.48 -14.96
C PHE A 153 4.15 -14.28 -16.25
N ASP A 154 2.93 -14.30 -16.77
CA ASP A 154 2.61 -14.98 -18.04
C ASP A 154 3.39 -14.38 -19.21
N TRP A 155 3.51 -13.06 -19.25
CA TRP A 155 4.31 -12.37 -20.26
C TRP A 155 5.79 -12.77 -20.20
N ILE A 156 6.38 -12.79 -19.00
CA ILE A 156 7.76 -13.23 -18.76
C ILE A 156 7.96 -14.69 -19.18
N CYS A 157 7.05 -15.59 -18.81
CA CYS A 157 7.18 -17.03 -19.11
C CYS A 157 7.13 -17.33 -20.61
N ARG A 158 6.48 -16.47 -21.41
CA ARG A 158 6.44 -16.59 -22.88
C ARG A 158 7.71 -16.10 -23.57
N ARG A 159 8.64 -15.46 -22.84
CA ARG A 159 9.89 -14.97 -23.41
C ARG A 159 10.84 -16.15 -23.69
N PRO A 160 11.29 -16.35 -24.95
CA PRO A 160 12.14 -17.49 -25.30
C PRO A 160 13.47 -17.55 -24.54
N VAL A 161 13.99 -16.39 -24.13
CA VAL A 161 15.28 -16.25 -23.46
C VAL A 161 15.20 -16.48 -21.95
N ILE A 162 14.01 -16.40 -21.35
CA ILE A 162 13.83 -16.53 -19.91
C ILE A 162 13.74 -18.01 -19.56
N SER A 163 14.74 -18.51 -18.86
CA SER A 163 14.81 -19.91 -18.44
C SER A 163 13.98 -20.19 -17.19
N ARG A 164 13.78 -19.21 -16.32
CA ARG A 164 13.04 -19.35 -15.04
C ARG A 164 12.32 -18.07 -14.66
N ALA A 165 11.15 -18.22 -14.05
CA ALA A 165 10.41 -17.12 -13.45
C ALA A 165 9.69 -17.56 -12.18
N ARG A 166 9.44 -16.64 -11.25
CA ARG A 166 8.71 -16.88 -10.01
C ARG A 166 7.64 -15.83 -9.78
N LEU A 167 6.50 -16.26 -9.27
CA LEU A 167 5.44 -15.39 -8.79
C LEU A 167 5.36 -15.52 -7.28
N TYR A 168 5.47 -14.40 -6.58
CA TYR A 168 5.37 -14.32 -5.13
C TYR A 168 4.13 -13.54 -4.71
N GLN A 169 3.61 -13.88 -3.53
CA GLN A 169 2.67 -13.08 -2.75
C GLN A 169 3.30 -12.84 -1.37
N GLY A 170 3.74 -11.61 -1.12
CA GLY A 170 4.62 -11.31 0.00
C GLY A 170 5.91 -12.14 -0.10
N GLU A 171 6.20 -12.92 0.94
CA GLU A 171 7.36 -13.82 0.97
C GLU A 171 7.06 -15.23 0.42
N ASN A 172 5.79 -15.53 0.14
CA ASN A 172 5.36 -16.86 -0.28
C ASN A 172 5.52 -17.03 -1.79
N LEU A 173 6.28 -18.06 -2.21
CA LEU A 173 6.34 -18.47 -3.61
C LEU A 173 5.00 -19.12 -3.99
N VAL A 174 4.27 -18.48 -4.90
CA VAL A 174 2.97 -18.97 -5.40
C VAL A 174 3.17 -19.92 -6.57
N THR A 175 4.04 -19.57 -7.51
CA THR A 175 4.33 -20.41 -8.67
C THR A 175 5.74 -20.20 -9.18
N GLU A 176 6.34 -21.24 -9.78
CA GLU A 176 7.63 -21.17 -10.45
C GLU A 176 7.55 -21.79 -11.84
N TYR A 177 8.06 -21.07 -12.83
CA TYR A 177 8.20 -21.50 -14.20
C TYR A 177 9.63 -21.92 -14.49
N PHE A 178 9.76 -23.00 -15.26
CA PHE A 178 10.99 -23.47 -15.84
C PHE A 178 10.78 -23.68 -17.34
N ALA A 179 11.59 -23.02 -18.16
CA ALA A 179 11.61 -23.27 -19.58
C ALA A 179 12.08 -24.71 -19.82
N ARG A 180 11.26 -25.49 -20.54
CA ARG A 180 11.68 -26.81 -20.99
C ARG A 180 12.82 -26.62 -21.98
N ARG A 181 14.00 -27.20 -21.68
CA ARG A 181 15.09 -27.29 -22.66
C ARG A 181 14.51 -27.91 -23.92
N ARG A 182 14.51 -27.16 -25.03
CA ARG A 182 14.42 -27.79 -26.35
C ARG A 182 15.72 -28.57 -26.49
N GLY A 183 15.62 -29.90 -26.36
CA GLY A 183 16.69 -30.81 -26.73
C GLY A 183 16.97 -30.74 -28.22
#